data_AF-A0A1X2IIL2-F1
#
_entry.id   AF-A0A1X2IIL2-F1
#
_cell.length_a   1.000
_cell.length_b   1.000
_cell.length_c   1.000
_cell.angle_alpha   90.00
_cell.angle_beta   90.00
_cell.angle_gamma   90.00
#
_symmetry.space_group_name_H-M   'P 1'
#
loop_
_entity.id
_entity.type
_entity.pdbx_description
1 polymer ?
#
loop_
_entity_poly.entity_id
_entity_poly.type
_entity_poly.pdbx_seq_one_letter_code
_entity_poly.pdbx_strand_id
1 'polypeptide(L)'
;MSTTIDVSSFSDANFDVKKWINSSISSCNNNNNNDSGSSNINDDDISTVTSSTSMETESKTSLPGTTSTTIEQETASMIAKLQLASEQASRQVGLITDQVIKSMPRILYEIKLITDDAQATKQGIHQVKKNLGGVELGTDGAFDKLRQLHLCKTRMEDCLSALMEAENWNNLESEVSKVMNNNDFEGAESRLQDALSYLGTTHQTKP
;
A
#
# COMPACT_ATOMS: atom_id res chain seq x y z
N MET A 1 -17.45 -12.81 8.71
CA MET A 1 -16.13 -13.46 8.76
C MET A 1 -15.12 -12.51 8.13
N SER A 2 -14.24 -11.90 8.91
CA SER A 2 -13.24 -10.95 8.41
C SER A 2 -12.04 -11.72 7.89
N THR A 3 -11.84 -11.75 6.58
CA THR A 3 -10.62 -12.28 5.95
C THR A 3 -9.53 -11.23 6.07
N THR A 4 -8.68 -11.33 7.10
CA THR A 4 -7.47 -10.52 7.20
C THR A 4 -6.44 -11.12 6.24
N ILE A 5 -6.49 -10.68 4.98
CA ILE A 5 -5.44 -10.96 4.00
C ILE A 5 -4.19 -10.23 4.45
N ASP A 6 -3.10 -10.97 4.64
CA ASP A 6 -1.81 -10.40 4.97
C ASP A 6 -1.14 -9.83 3.70
N VAL A 7 -1.30 -8.52 3.52
CA VAL A 7 -0.79 -7.78 2.36
C VAL A 7 0.70 -7.42 2.53
N SER A 8 1.29 -7.66 3.70
CA SER A 8 2.68 -7.27 3.97
C SER A 8 3.70 -8.02 3.10
N SER A 9 3.39 -9.27 2.74
CA SER A 9 4.21 -10.13 1.87
C SER A 9 4.38 -9.63 0.43
N PHE A 10 3.53 -8.71 -0.06
CA PHE A 10 3.68 -8.12 -1.41
C PHE A 10 4.85 -7.14 -1.52
N SER A 11 5.39 -6.68 -0.40
CA SER A 11 6.45 -5.66 -0.39
C SER A 11 7.87 -6.26 -0.53
N ASP A 12 7.99 -7.59 -0.58
CA ASP A 12 9.28 -8.26 -0.68
C ASP A 12 9.78 -8.33 -2.13
N ALA A 13 11.08 -8.06 -2.34
CA ALA A 13 11.72 -8.03 -3.67
C ALA A 13 11.75 -9.39 -4.40
N ASN A 14 11.42 -10.49 -3.72
CA ASN A 14 11.38 -11.86 -4.27
C ASN A 14 10.00 -12.51 -4.10
N PHE A 15 8.94 -11.73 -4.35
CA PHE A 15 7.56 -12.15 -4.19
C PHE A 15 7.18 -13.30 -5.15
N ASP A 16 6.85 -14.46 -4.58
CA ASP A 16 6.37 -15.63 -5.33
C ASP A 16 4.85 -15.76 -5.19
N VAL A 17 4.14 -15.36 -6.25
CA VAL A 17 2.67 -15.37 -6.34
C VAL A 17 2.09 -16.76 -6.07
N LYS A 18 2.73 -17.83 -6.55
CA LYS A 18 2.19 -19.20 -6.38
C LYS A 18 2.29 -19.65 -4.94
N LYS A 19 3.42 -19.38 -4.28
CA LYS A 19 3.58 -19.67 -2.84
C LYS A 19 2.60 -18.86 -2.00
N TRP A 20 2.42 -17.57 -2.32
CA TRP A 20 1.50 -16.70 -1.61
C TRP A 20 0.03 -17.18 -1.71
N ILE A 21 -0.43 -17.56 -2.90
CA ILE A 21 -1.79 -18.09 -3.10
C ILE A 21 -1.96 -19.41 -2.34
N ASN A 22 -1.02 -20.34 -2.46
CA ASN A 22 -1.08 -21.62 -1.76
C ASN A 22 -1.08 -21.45 -0.24
N SER A 23 -0.27 -20.54 0.29
CA SER A 23 -0.24 -20.23 1.72
C SER A 23 -1.53 -19.55 2.19
N SER A 24 -2.06 -18.60 1.41
CA SER A 24 -3.30 -17.88 1.77
C SER A 24 -4.52 -18.79 1.79
N ILE A 25 -4.64 -19.73 0.84
CA ILE A 25 -5.71 -20.72 0.79
C ILE A 25 -5.52 -21.77 1.91
N SER A 26 -4.29 -22.18 2.17
CA SER A 26 -3.98 -23.14 3.25
C SER A 26 -4.24 -22.55 4.65
N SER A 27 -3.92 -21.28 4.86
CA SER A 27 -4.22 -20.55 6.11
C SER A 27 -5.73 -20.38 6.33
N CYS A 28 -6.54 -20.32 5.26
CA CYS A 28 -8.00 -20.36 5.39
C CYS A 28 -8.52 -21.75 5.82
N ASN A 29 -7.85 -22.82 5.40
CA ASN A 29 -8.28 -24.19 5.69
C ASN A 29 -7.88 -24.66 7.10
N ASN A 30 -6.82 -24.07 7.69
CA ASN A 30 -6.28 -24.50 8.98
C ASN A 30 -6.90 -23.81 10.20
N ASN A 31 -7.77 -22.80 10.01
CA ASN A 31 -8.46 -22.11 11.10
C ASN A 31 -9.76 -22.82 11.57
N ASN A 32 -10.08 -24.00 11.02
CA ASN A 32 -11.23 -24.79 11.49
C ASN A 32 -10.87 -25.95 12.43
N ASN A 33 -9.59 -26.16 12.77
CA ASN A 33 -9.18 -27.32 13.60
C ASN A 33 -8.27 -26.92 14.76
N ASN A 34 -8.74 -26.03 15.64
CA ASN A 34 -8.24 -25.91 17.01
C ASN A 34 -9.34 -25.37 17.94
N ASP A 35 -10.42 -26.15 18.07
CA ASP A 35 -11.14 -26.26 19.34
C ASP A 35 -11.48 -27.75 19.55
N SER A 36 -10.57 -28.46 20.22
CA SER A 36 -10.81 -29.82 20.68
C SER A 36 -11.27 -29.74 22.14
N GLY A 37 -12.58 -29.77 22.32
CA GLY A 37 -13.22 -29.74 23.63
C GLY A 37 -14.72 -30.08 23.59
N SER A 38 -15.03 -31.35 23.35
CA SER A 38 -16.30 -32.05 23.63
C SER A 38 -17.47 -31.98 22.63
N SER A 39 -17.64 -33.15 21.97
CA SER A 39 -18.85 -33.99 21.99
C SER A 39 -19.99 -33.76 21.00
N ASN A 40 -20.17 -34.81 20.19
CA ASN A 40 -21.42 -35.43 19.71
C ASN A 40 -22.29 -34.62 18.73
N ILE A 41 -22.27 -34.96 17.43
CA ILE A 41 -22.99 -36.07 16.74
C ILE A 41 -24.37 -35.61 16.22
N ASN A 42 -24.64 -35.98 14.95
CA ASN A 42 -25.89 -35.91 14.16
C ASN A 42 -26.08 -34.61 13.35
N ASP A 43 -26.53 -34.57 12.10
CA ASP A 43 -27.23 -35.50 11.21
C ASP A 43 -27.00 -35.03 9.76
N ASP A 44 -26.92 -35.95 8.81
CA ASP A 44 -27.41 -35.80 7.43
C ASP A 44 -27.25 -37.16 6.75
N ASP A 45 -28.34 -37.91 6.59
CA ASP A 45 -28.84 -38.21 5.24
C ASP A 45 -30.15 -39.02 5.29
N ILE A 46 -31.01 -38.67 4.36
CA ILE A 46 -32.37 -39.13 4.12
C ILE A 46 -32.35 -40.27 3.10
N SER A 47 -32.92 -41.44 3.42
CA SER A 47 -33.55 -42.28 2.37
C SER A 47 -34.57 -43.27 2.93
N THR A 48 -35.83 -42.93 2.65
CA THR A 48 -36.88 -43.78 2.04
C THR A 48 -36.98 -45.27 2.36
N VAL A 49 -38.16 -45.59 2.91
CA VAL A 49 -39.10 -46.68 2.53
C VAL A 49 -38.73 -48.09 2.99
N THR A 50 -39.58 -48.66 3.85
CA THR A 50 -40.36 -49.86 3.53
C THR A 50 -41.38 -50.15 4.63
N SER A 51 -42.64 -50.27 4.21
CA SER A 51 -43.80 -50.62 5.03
C SER A 51 -43.65 -51.99 5.68
N SER A 52 -44.15 -52.14 6.90
CA SER A 52 -44.72 -53.41 7.40
C SER A 52 -45.70 -53.14 8.54
N THR A 53 -46.97 -53.18 8.16
CA THR A 53 -48.16 -53.54 8.95
C THR A 53 -47.92 -54.68 9.94
N SER A 54 -48.42 -54.54 11.17
CA SER A 54 -49.15 -55.54 12.00
C SER A 54 -49.42 -54.91 13.38
N MET A 55 -50.66 -54.53 13.68
CA MET A 55 -51.68 -55.28 14.43
C MET A 55 -51.37 -55.45 15.94
N GLU A 56 -52.18 -54.74 16.73
CA GLU A 56 -52.80 -55.09 18.04
C GLU A 56 -51.87 -55.69 19.12
N THR A 57 -51.89 -55.17 20.35
CA THR A 57 -52.91 -55.58 21.33
C THR A 57 -52.82 -54.75 22.61
N GLU A 58 -53.98 -54.63 23.24
CA GLU A 58 -54.36 -53.87 24.43
C GLU A 58 -53.48 -54.07 25.68
N SER A 59 -53.43 -53.05 26.57
CA SER A 59 -53.56 -53.23 28.04
C SER A 59 -53.66 -51.90 28.81
N LYS A 60 -54.92 -51.51 29.11
CA LYS A 60 -55.48 -50.93 30.34
C LYS A 60 -54.60 -50.23 31.41
N THR A 61 -55.03 -49.00 31.73
CA THR A 61 -55.32 -48.42 33.07
C THR A 61 -54.20 -47.77 33.90
N SER A 62 -54.17 -46.42 33.97
CA SER A 62 -54.43 -45.61 35.19
C SER A 62 -54.33 -44.08 34.92
N LEU A 63 -55.06 -43.27 35.71
CA LEU A 63 -55.39 -41.83 35.60
C LEU A 63 -54.56 -41.00 36.66
N PRO A 64 -54.62 -39.65 36.83
CA PRO A 64 -54.48 -38.45 35.96
C PRO A 64 -53.43 -37.38 36.45
N GLY A 65 -52.97 -36.53 35.52
CA GLY A 65 -53.05 -35.04 35.57
C GLY A 65 -52.40 -34.20 36.69
N THR A 66 -51.22 -33.60 36.44
CA THR A 66 -50.89 -32.22 36.90
C THR A 66 -49.71 -31.57 36.17
N THR A 67 -48.74 -32.33 35.66
CA THR A 67 -47.51 -31.78 35.03
C THR A 67 -47.54 -31.76 33.50
N SER A 68 -48.20 -32.73 32.85
CA SER A 68 -48.32 -32.79 31.38
C SER A 68 -49.02 -31.57 30.80
N THR A 69 -50.07 -31.07 31.47
CA THR A 69 -50.82 -29.90 31.03
C THR A 69 -49.97 -28.63 31.03
N THR A 70 -49.06 -28.48 31.99
CA THR A 70 -48.16 -27.32 32.06
C THR A 70 -47.09 -27.38 30.96
N ILE A 71 -46.53 -28.57 30.71
CA ILE A 71 -45.54 -28.77 29.64
C ILE A 71 -46.20 -28.60 28.27
N GLU A 72 -47.41 -29.12 28.07
CA GLU A 72 -48.20 -28.91 26.86
C GLU A 72 -48.54 -27.43 26.66
N GLN A 73 -48.89 -26.71 27.74
CA GLN A 73 -49.17 -25.28 27.72
C GLN A 73 -47.90 -24.44 27.44
N GLU A 74 -46.75 -24.79 27.99
CA GLU A 74 -45.47 -24.14 27.71
C GLU A 74 -44.98 -24.42 26.30
N THR A 75 -45.15 -25.66 25.82
CA THR A 75 -44.82 -26.04 24.43
C THR A 75 -45.73 -25.31 23.44
N ALA A 76 -47.04 -25.24 23.71
CA ALA A 76 -47.97 -24.46 22.90
C ALA A 76 -47.66 -22.95 22.92
N SER A 77 -47.26 -22.40 24.08
CA SER A 77 -46.81 -21.01 24.21
C SER A 77 -45.52 -20.74 23.43
N MET A 78 -44.56 -21.67 23.46
CA MET A 78 -43.33 -21.57 22.70
C MET A 78 -43.59 -21.66 21.19
N ILE A 79 -44.47 -22.57 20.76
CA ILE A 79 -44.93 -22.67 19.36
C ILE A 79 -45.61 -21.37 18.93
N ALA A 80 -46.51 -20.80 19.75
CA ALA A 80 -47.15 -19.53 19.45
C ALA A 80 -46.14 -18.37 19.34
N LYS A 81 -45.15 -18.31 20.22
CA LYS A 81 -44.06 -17.33 20.15
C LYS A 81 -43.21 -17.52 18.89
N LEU A 82 -42.92 -18.77 18.51
CA LEU A 82 -42.14 -19.08 17.33
C LEU A 82 -42.93 -18.77 16.04
N GLN A 83 -44.24 -19.03 16.04
CA GLN A 83 -45.16 -18.64 14.98
C GLN A 83 -45.22 -17.12 14.81
N LEU A 84 -45.38 -16.37 15.91
CA LEU A 84 -45.38 -14.90 15.90
C LEU A 84 -44.01 -14.34 15.46
N ALA A 85 -42.91 -14.93 15.92
CA ALA A 85 -41.57 -14.53 15.51
C ALA A 85 -41.32 -14.82 14.02
N SER A 86 -41.79 -15.96 13.51
CA SER A 86 -41.72 -16.34 12.10
C SER A 86 -42.55 -15.40 11.21
N GLU A 87 -43.76 -15.06 11.64
CA GLU A 87 -44.62 -14.12 10.93
C GLU A 87 -44.04 -12.69 10.97
N GLN A 88 -43.51 -12.27 12.11
CA GLN A 88 -42.84 -10.98 12.25
C GLN A 88 -41.58 -10.89 11.39
N ALA A 89 -40.74 -11.93 11.38
CA ALA A 89 -39.55 -12.01 10.53
C ALA A 89 -39.93 -11.95 9.05
N SER A 90 -40.96 -12.70 8.64
CA SER A 90 -41.45 -12.70 7.26
C SER A 90 -41.99 -11.34 6.84
N ARG A 91 -42.75 -10.66 7.71
CA ARG A 91 -43.24 -9.29 7.46
C ARG A 91 -42.08 -8.30 7.37
N GLN A 92 -41.10 -8.40 8.26
CA GLN A 92 -39.94 -7.51 8.26
C GLN A 92 -39.08 -7.70 7.00
N VAL A 93 -38.85 -8.94 6.57
CA VAL A 93 -38.17 -9.24 5.30
C VAL A 93 -38.95 -8.67 4.13
N GLY A 94 -40.28 -8.80 4.12
CA GLY A 94 -41.13 -8.20 3.09
C GLY A 94 -40.99 -6.68 3.02
N LEU A 95 -41.04 -5.99 4.15
CA LEU A 95 -40.87 -4.53 4.23
C LEU A 95 -39.48 -4.07 3.78
N ILE A 96 -38.43 -4.76 4.21
CA ILE A 96 -37.05 -4.45 3.81
C ILE A 96 -36.89 -4.70 2.30
N THR A 97 -37.45 -5.78 1.78
CA THR A 97 -37.39 -6.11 0.35
C THR A 97 -38.10 -5.04 -0.48
N ASP A 98 -39.29 -4.60 -0.08
CA ASP A 98 -40.02 -3.52 -0.75
C ASP A 98 -39.24 -2.19 -0.69
N GLN A 99 -38.59 -1.91 0.45
CA GLN A 99 -37.72 -0.73 0.60
C GLN A 99 -36.46 -0.80 -0.28
N VAL A 100 -35.83 -1.97 -0.40
CA VAL A 100 -34.68 -2.19 -1.30
C VAL A 100 -35.11 -2.05 -2.75
N ILE A 101 -36.24 -2.65 -3.15
CA ILE A 101 -36.77 -2.54 -4.52
C ILE A 101 -37.08 -1.06 -4.87
N LYS A 102 -37.67 -0.31 -3.94
CA LYS A 102 -37.96 1.12 -4.12
C LYS A 102 -36.69 1.98 -4.22
N SER A 103 -35.61 1.61 -3.52
CA SER A 103 -34.35 2.35 -3.55
C SER A 103 -33.36 1.88 -4.62
N MET A 104 -33.56 0.70 -5.22
CA MET A 104 -32.71 0.10 -6.24
C MET A 104 -32.44 1.01 -7.45
N PRO A 105 -33.42 1.73 -8.03
CA PRO A 105 -33.17 2.61 -9.18
C PRO A 105 -32.23 3.77 -8.83
N ARG A 106 -32.33 4.27 -7.59
CA ARG A 106 -31.43 5.32 -7.10
C ARG A 106 -30.02 4.79 -6.90
N ILE A 107 -29.86 3.62 -6.29
CA ILE A 107 -28.55 2.97 -6.10
C ILE A 107 -27.89 2.70 -7.46
N LEU A 108 -28.66 2.25 -8.47
CA LEU A 108 -28.16 2.04 -9.82
C LEU A 108 -27.67 3.35 -10.47
N TYR A 109 -28.42 4.45 -10.29
CA TYR A 109 -27.99 5.76 -10.78
C TYR A 109 -26.69 6.21 -10.09
N GLU A 110 -26.61 6.08 -8.77
CA GLU A 110 -25.42 6.43 -8.00
C GLU A 110 -24.20 5.59 -8.43
N ILE A 111 -24.36 4.28 -8.66
CA ILE A 111 -23.30 3.41 -9.19
C ILE A 111 -22.85 3.88 -10.57
N LYS A 112 -23.79 4.23 -11.46
CA LYS A 112 -23.45 4.74 -12.80
C LYS A 112 -22.68 6.05 -12.70
N LEU A 113 -23.11 6.97 -11.83
CA LEU A 113 -22.45 8.24 -11.60
C LEU A 113 -21.02 8.03 -11.08
N ILE A 114 -20.85 7.19 -10.05
CA ILE A 114 -19.53 6.83 -9.51
C ILE A 114 -18.65 6.17 -10.58
N THR A 115 -19.23 5.34 -11.45
CA THR A 115 -18.50 4.69 -12.55
C THR A 115 -18.00 5.73 -13.57
N ASP A 116 -18.84 6.70 -13.92
CA ASP A 116 -18.48 7.77 -14.85
C ASP A 116 -17.41 8.69 -14.25
N ASP A 117 -17.54 9.07 -12.97
CA ASP A 117 -16.55 9.85 -12.22
C ASP A 117 -15.21 9.11 -12.11
N ALA A 118 -15.24 7.80 -11.84
CA ALA A 118 -14.05 6.96 -11.80
C ALA A 118 -13.40 6.87 -13.19
N GLN A 119 -14.19 6.78 -14.26
CA GLN A 119 -13.68 6.80 -15.63
C GLN A 119 -13.04 8.14 -15.98
N ALA A 120 -13.70 9.26 -15.66
CA ALA A 120 -13.18 10.60 -15.87
C ALA A 120 -11.86 10.81 -15.11
N THR A 121 -11.80 10.36 -13.84
CA THR A 121 -10.58 10.40 -13.03
C THR A 121 -9.46 9.56 -13.64
N LYS A 122 -9.78 8.35 -14.12
CA LYS A 122 -8.81 7.48 -14.81
C LYS A 122 -8.24 8.14 -16.07
N GLN A 123 -9.09 8.81 -16.86
CA GLN A 123 -8.65 9.55 -18.04
C GLN A 123 -7.77 10.75 -17.65
N GLY A 124 -8.14 11.48 -16.60
CA GLY A 124 -7.35 12.57 -16.03
C GLY A 124 -5.97 12.11 -15.58
N ILE A 125 -5.89 10.99 -14.83
CA ILE A 125 -4.62 10.37 -14.40
C ILE A 125 -3.79 9.95 -15.62
N HIS A 126 -4.41 9.37 -16.65
CA HIS A 126 -3.70 8.99 -17.87
C HIS A 126 -3.11 10.21 -18.60
N GLN A 127 -3.86 11.31 -18.65
CA GLN A 127 -3.39 12.57 -19.23
C GLN A 127 -2.25 13.19 -18.42
N VAL A 128 -2.35 13.20 -17.08
CA VAL A 128 -1.28 13.65 -16.19
C VAL A 128 -0.04 12.78 -16.36
N LYS A 129 -0.18 11.45 -16.43
CA LYS A 129 0.93 10.53 -16.68
C LYS A 129 1.62 10.83 -18.01
N LYS A 130 0.85 11.09 -19.07
CA LYS A 130 1.40 11.48 -20.38
C LYS A 130 2.15 12.82 -20.30
N ASN A 131 1.56 13.82 -19.64
CA ASN A 131 2.19 15.12 -19.46
C ASN A 131 3.47 15.00 -18.62
N LEU A 132 3.48 14.17 -17.58
CA LEU A 132 4.65 13.92 -16.74
C LEU A 132 5.78 13.28 -17.54
N GLY A 133 5.50 12.27 -18.37
CA GLY A 133 6.51 11.68 -19.26
C GLY A 133 7.06 12.69 -20.28
N GLY A 134 6.22 13.60 -20.77
CA GLY A 134 6.67 14.70 -21.64
C GLY A 134 7.54 15.74 -20.92
N VAL A 135 7.18 16.07 -19.67
CA VAL A 135 7.97 16.97 -18.82
C VAL A 135 9.31 16.34 -18.48
N GLU A 136 9.36 15.05 -18.16
CA GLU A 136 10.61 14.33 -17.87
C GLU A 136 11.57 14.39 -19.06
N LEU A 137 11.08 14.10 -20.28
CA LEU A 137 11.88 14.20 -21.50
C LEU A 137 12.38 15.64 -21.78
N GLY A 138 11.50 16.63 -21.61
CA GLY A 138 11.86 18.04 -21.82
C GLY A 138 12.84 18.57 -20.77
N THR A 139 12.71 18.10 -19.53
CA THR A 139 13.54 18.49 -18.39
C THR A 139 14.93 17.87 -18.49
N ASP A 140 15.04 16.61 -18.92
CA ASP A 140 16.33 15.93 -19.16
C ASP A 140 17.14 16.65 -20.25
N GLY A 141 16.50 17.00 -21.36
CA GLY A 141 17.14 17.79 -22.42
C GLY A 141 17.57 19.20 -21.97
N ALA A 142 16.82 19.83 -21.05
CA ALA A 142 17.21 21.11 -20.46
C ALA A 142 18.40 20.96 -19.50
N PHE A 143 18.42 19.89 -18.69
CA PHE A 143 19.53 19.55 -17.81
C PHE A 143 20.81 19.28 -18.60
N ASP A 144 20.73 18.59 -19.74
CA ASP A 144 21.90 18.33 -20.57
C ASP A 144 22.49 19.62 -21.16
N LYS A 145 21.66 20.55 -21.60
CA LYS A 145 22.11 21.89 -22.05
C LYS A 145 22.75 22.67 -20.91
N LEU A 146 22.14 22.65 -19.72
CA LEU A 146 22.68 23.31 -18.55
C LEU A 146 24.02 22.68 -18.13
N ARG A 147 24.15 21.36 -18.23
CA ARG A 147 25.39 20.61 -17.97
C ARG A 147 26.49 21.01 -18.93
N GLN A 148 26.20 21.12 -20.23
CA GLN A 148 27.17 21.58 -21.23
C GLN A 148 27.64 23.02 -20.94
N LEU A 149 26.71 23.91 -20.59
CA LEU A 149 27.03 25.29 -20.23
C LEU A 149 27.91 25.36 -18.97
N HIS A 150 27.56 24.61 -17.92
CA HIS A 150 28.36 24.54 -16.70
C HIS A 150 29.77 24.00 -16.98
N LEU A 151 29.89 22.94 -17.77
CA LEU A 151 31.18 22.37 -18.15
C LEU A 151 32.05 23.39 -18.91
N CYS A 152 31.45 24.16 -19.82
CA CYS A 152 32.14 25.23 -20.54
C CYS A 152 32.63 26.32 -19.57
N LYS A 153 31.76 26.76 -18.65
CA LYS A 153 32.10 27.74 -17.61
C LYS A 153 33.27 27.26 -16.75
N THR A 154 33.22 26.04 -16.23
CA THR A 154 34.30 25.47 -15.42
C THR A 154 35.61 25.43 -16.19
N ARG A 155 35.61 24.96 -17.44
CA ARG A 155 36.82 24.94 -18.28
C ARG A 155 37.38 26.35 -18.54
N MET A 156 36.50 27.33 -18.72
CA MET A 156 36.91 28.72 -18.91
C MET A 156 37.53 29.31 -17.65
N GLU A 157 36.97 29.01 -16.48
CA GLU A 157 37.51 29.40 -15.17
C GLU A 157 38.86 28.72 -14.89
N ASP A 158 38.99 27.45 -15.24
CA ASP A 158 40.26 26.71 -15.13
C ASP A 158 41.34 27.33 -16.03
N CYS A 159 41.00 27.63 -17.29
CA CYS A 159 41.91 28.32 -18.21
C CYS A 159 42.30 29.71 -17.71
N LEU A 160 41.34 30.48 -17.18
CA LEU A 160 41.61 31.81 -16.62
C LEU A 160 42.53 31.72 -15.42
N SER A 161 42.30 30.76 -14.51
CA SER A 161 43.15 30.55 -13.34
C SER A 161 44.57 30.15 -13.75
N ALA A 162 44.72 29.28 -14.77
CA ALA A 162 46.02 28.92 -15.33
C ALA A 162 46.73 30.11 -16.00
N LEU A 163 45.98 31.00 -16.67
CA LEU A 163 46.52 32.20 -17.29
C LEU A 163 46.99 33.22 -16.23
N MET A 164 46.21 33.41 -15.16
CA MET A 164 46.58 34.26 -14.04
C MET A 164 47.81 33.72 -13.30
N GLU A 165 47.87 32.41 -13.10
CA GLU A 165 49.03 31.77 -12.50
C GLU A 165 50.26 31.99 -13.41
N ALA A 166 50.15 31.76 -14.72
CA ALA A 166 51.23 32.02 -15.67
C ALA A 166 51.66 33.50 -15.70
N GLU A 167 50.74 34.45 -15.61
CA GLU A 167 51.06 35.88 -15.49
C GLU A 167 51.79 36.17 -14.17
N ASN A 168 51.37 35.54 -13.08
CA ASN A 168 52.04 35.63 -11.79
C ASN A 168 53.46 35.03 -11.85
N TRP A 169 53.64 33.87 -12.49
CA TRP A 169 54.96 33.28 -12.75
C TRP A 169 55.83 34.19 -13.61
N ASN A 170 55.27 34.81 -14.65
CA ASN A 170 55.99 35.74 -15.54
C ASN A 170 56.39 37.04 -14.82
N ASN A 171 55.51 37.58 -13.97
CA ASN A 171 55.82 38.73 -13.12
C ASN A 171 56.91 38.36 -12.10
N LEU A 172 56.81 37.18 -11.49
CA LEU A 172 57.85 36.69 -10.58
C LEU A 172 59.20 36.50 -11.29
N GLU A 173 59.22 35.95 -12.51
CA GLU A 173 60.44 35.78 -13.31
C GLU A 173 61.12 37.12 -13.62
N SER A 174 60.36 38.11 -14.08
CA SER A 174 60.86 39.47 -14.33
C SER A 174 61.42 40.10 -13.05
N GLU A 175 60.77 39.87 -11.91
CA GLU A 175 61.17 40.46 -10.63
C GLU A 175 62.40 39.74 -10.03
N VAL A 176 62.49 38.41 -10.14
CA VAL A 176 63.69 37.63 -9.81
C VAL A 176 64.86 38.05 -10.69
N SER A 177 64.63 38.27 -11.99
CA SER A 177 65.65 38.77 -12.91
C SER A 177 66.16 40.16 -12.50
N LYS A 178 65.28 41.05 -12.03
CA LYS A 178 65.68 42.37 -11.49
C LYS A 178 66.49 42.24 -10.20
N VAL A 179 66.05 41.40 -9.26
CA VAL A 179 66.77 41.19 -8.00
C VAL A 179 68.15 40.55 -8.23
N MET A 180 68.25 39.59 -9.15
CA MET A 180 69.51 38.94 -9.51
C MET A 180 70.48 39.89 -10.23
N ASN A 181 69.98 40.77 -11.10
CA ASN A 181 70.82 41.82 -11.73
C ASN A 181 71.29 42.88 -10.73
N ASN A 182 70.51 43.14 -9.67
CA ASN A 182 70.83 44.13 -8.64
C ASN A 182 71.61 43.57 -7.43
N ASN A 183 71.77 42.24 -7.32
CA ASN A 183 72.36 41.54 -6.15
C ASN A 183 71.68 41.84 -4.80
N ASP A 184 70.39 42.22 -4.81
CA ASP A 184 69.61 42.54 -3.59
C ASP A 184 69.01 41.27 -2.95
N PHE A 185 69.85 40.45 -2.30
CA PHE A 185 69.44 39.18 -1.68
C PHE A 185 68.45 39.34 -0.51
N GLU A 186 68.48 40.47 0.20
CA GLU A 186 67.57 40.77 1.32
C GLU A 186 66.11 40.95 0.86
N GLY A 187 65.93 41.57 -0.32
CA GLY A 187 64.61 41.75 -0.94
C GLY A 187 64.04 40.45 -1.52
N ALA A 188 64.90 39.52 -1.94
CA ALA A 188 64.50 38.19 -2.37
C ALA A 188 63.91 37.38 -1.21
N GLU A 189 64.51 37.45 -0.02
CA GLU A 189 64.08 36.67 1.16
C GLU A 189 62.68 37.10 1.63
N SER A 190 62.44 38.40 1.78
CA SER A 190 61.12 38.93 2.15
C SER A 190 60.04 38.55 1.15
N ARG A 191 60.38 38.45 -0.14
CA ARG A 191 59.42 38.19 -1.22
C ARG A 191 59.16 36.70 -1.45
N LEU A 192 60.15 35.85 -1.19
CA LEU A 192 59.96 34.40 -1.09
C LEU A 192 59.03 34.08 0.08
N GLN A 193 59.16 34.81 1.19
CA GLN A 193 58.28 34.67 2.35
C GLN A 193 56.84 35.14 2.06
N ASP A 194 56.68 36.26 1.34
CA ASP A 194 55.35 36.70 0.87
C ASP A 194 54.72 35.69 -0.11
N ALA A 195 55.47 35.19 -1.11
CA ALA A 195 54.97 34.18 -2.05
C ALA A 195 54.59 32.86 -1.34
N LEU A 196 55.35 32.46 -0.33
CA LEU A 196 55.07 31.27 0.49
C LEU A 196 53.80 31.46 1.33
N SER A 197 53.50 32.69 1.77
CA SER A 197 52.25 33.01 2.46
C SER A 197 51.02 32.91 1.56
N TYR A 198 51.12 33.38 0.30
CA TYR A 198 50.02 33.26 -0.67
C TYR A 198 49.73 31.79 -1.01
N LEU A 199 50.74 30.95 -1.20
CA LEU A 199 50.57 29.51 -1.47
C LEU A 199 49.95 28.74 -0.28
N GLY A 200 50.23 29.17 0.96
CA GLY A 200 49.61 28.58 2.16
C GLY A 200 48.10 28.82 2.26
N THR A 201 47.58 29.86 1.61
CA THR A 201 46.15 30.22 1.66
C THR A 201 45.33 29.61 0.51
N THR A 202 45.94 29.32 -0.65
CA THR A 202 45.24 28.77 -1.82
C THR A 202 44.93 27.27 -1.70
N HIS A 203 45.63 26.52 -0.84
CA HIS A 203 45.32 25.10 -0.57
C HIS A 203 44.21 24.90 0.49
N GLN A 204 43.74 25.97 1.16
CA GLN A 204 42.75 25.88 2.25
C GLN A 204 41.35 26.39 1.92
N THR A 205 41.01 26.56 0.64
CA THR A 205 39.64 26.94 0.25
C THR A 205 39.19 26.23 -1.02
N LYS A 206 38.77 24.97 -0.86
CA LYS A 206 37.82 24.36 -1.80
C LYS A 206 36.84 23.46 -1.03
N PRO A 207 35.59 23.90 -0.77
CA PRO A 207 34.48 22.96 -0.63
C PRO A 207 34.20 22.24 -1.95
#